data_AF-L7FP81-F1
#
_entry.id   AF-L7FP81-F1
#
_cell.length_a   1.000
_cell.length_b   1.000
_cell.length_c   1.000
_cell.angle_alpha   90.00
_cell.angle_beta   90.00
_cell.angle_gamma   90.00
#
_symmetry.space_group_name_H-M   'P 1'
#
loop_
_entity.id
_entity.type
_entity.pdbx_description
1 polymer ?
#
loop_
_entity_poly.entity_id
_entity_poly.type
_entity_poly.pdbx_seq_one_letter_code
_entity_poly.pdbx_strand_id
1 'polypeptide(L)'
;MSRLEMIYLMQVSLYLPTLSDVFTFIQVNHCANSAVTSLKVNPWFTLTQDIERFYDLFHPDTLNCNFLPITIDYFLKPIHIRNCVLENTPEIIENITPEICEKMTSLDIMDTFVNENNNPQKLFQMIIETLRQKITLSINHFIYFIDFFEQYETRENFKKVFPKNIFVYFDTNNKTFKTTNEVINILLNKINELPLKYATQIDIDWTYTILSMENITLTQNCRNYSNNISIEYADYFTPFISHNSLTFQTYNLTRISDLHKVEKIIEKSVATKVTFVGDVCDLSLLQIPKFVKSISLNKEFVPNFLKPISPYNGIIPILIGGEQKKTNFVILPDVLNIEEFDSRFVDFQCSEEFNTVKKVEITNAKIVKKKQIELLDNCNKKRIWENKQLFPFANVEELKLVNFSDVCYEQFKKLQQLSLFNVKNVELCINKDCAKNVTCTNCSNCILNIDCESCETFEFDMCPDFSFNFLNTKNKNLSVKITNSLNSKISSDTDFMKFLSVYDSSNFEIAKNTKIKKLAISNSTLKKKVGVEAEEVVFEALSECVDINFTCTKSVLLFNIENFIFSNTFDKCEIIKIEYCRDFDFIFGDSKIQKLAIISSKAIDFKGNFNSLQKV
;
A
#
# COMPACT_ATOMS: atom_id res chain seq x y z
N MET A 1 -4.62 -41.70 27.63
CA MET A 1 -4.61 -40.22 27.52
C MET A 1 -3.56 -39.72 26.54
N SER A 2 -2.36 -40.29 26.46
CA SER A 2 -1.27 -39.88 25.54
C SER A 2 -1.59 -39.90 24.04
N ARG A 3 -2.49 -40.78 23.57
CA ARG A 3 -2.92 -40.81 22.14
C ARG A 3 -3.79 -39.62 21.74
N LEU A 4 -4.66 -39.15 22.64
CA LEU A 4 -5.52 -37.99 22.38
C LEU A 4 -4.71 -36.69 22.37
N GLU A 5 -3.67 -36.60 23.20
CA GLU A 5 -2.76 -35.45 23.27
C GLU A 5 -1.85 -35.35 22.03
N MET A 6 -1.41 -36.49 21.47
CA MET A 6 -0.64 -36.52 20.21
C MET A 6 -1.52 -36.17 18.99
N ILE A 7 -2.79 -36.60 18.99
CA ILE A 7 -3.78 -36.20 17.98
C ILE A 7 -4.13 -34.71 18.13
N TYR A 8 -4.24 -34.21 19.35
CA TYR A 8 -4.48 -32.79 19.63
C TYR A 8 -3.28 -31.93 19.21
N LEU A 9 -2.04 -32.37 19.46
CA LEU A 9 -0.81 -31.72 18.98
C LEU A 9 -0.61 -31.80 17.46
N MET A 10 -1.15 -32.82 16.78
CA MET A 10 -1.19 -32.86 15.30
C MET A 10 -2.34 -32.05 14.71
N GLN A 11 -3.43 -31.85 15.46
CA GLN A 11 -4.53 -30.94 15.10
C GLN A 11 -4.23 -29.47 15.44
N VAL A 12 -3.23 -29.20 16.28
CA VAL A 12 -2.53 -27.91 16.31
C VAL A 12 -1.62 -27.90 15.07
N SER A 13 -2.13 -27.29 14.00
CA SER A 13 -1.54 -27.20 12.67
C SER A 13 -0.01 -27.12 12.66
N LEU A 14 0.67 -28.24 12.39
CA LEU A 14 2.04 -28.22 11.88
C LEU A 14 1.98 -27.53 10.51
N TYR A 15 2.32 -26.24 10.49
CA TYR A 15 2.39 -25.46 9.27
C TYR A 15 3.69 -25.83 8.53
N LEU A 16 3.57 -26.79 7.61
CA LEU A 16 4.64 -27.25 6.72
C LEU A 16 4.29 -26.79 5.29
N PRO A 17 4.58 -25.52 4.93
CA PRO A 17 4.11 -24.94 3.68
C PRO A 17 4.77 -25.55 2.43
N THR A 18 5.91 -26.22 2.57
CA THR A 18 6.62 -26.88 1.46
C THR A 18 6.99 -28.33 1.76
N LEU A 19 7.24 -29.11 0.71
CA LEU A 19 7.74 -30.49 0.86
C LEU A 19 9.14 -30.53 1.51
N SER A 20 9.94 -29.47 1.34
CA SER A 20 11.24 -29.33 2.02
C SER A 20 11.10 -29.26 3.53
N ASP A 21 10.06 -28.59 4.03
CA ASP A 21 9.77 -28.50 5.46
C ASP A 21 9.39 -29.88 6.01
N VAL A 22 8.64 -30.67 5.24
CA VAL A 22 8.31 -32.07 5.58
C VAL A 22 9.58 -32.91 5.67
N PHE A 23 10.48 -32.83 4.68
CA PHE A 23 11.75 -33.58 4.72
C PHE A 23 12.63 -33.17 5.91
N THR A 24 12.66 -31.89 6.24
CA THR A 24 13.38 -31.39 7.42
C THR A 24 12.75 -31.96 8.70
N PHE A 25 11.42 -31.97 8.78
CA PHE A 25 10.70 -32.48 9.95
C PHE A 25 10.92 -33.98 10.17
N ILE A 26 10.86 -34.82 9.12
CA ILE A 26 11.08 -36.27 9.27
C ILE A 26 12.51 -36.61 9.69
N GLN A 27 13.48 -35.74 9.40
CA GLN A 27 14.88 -35.92 9.80
C GLN A 27 15.12 -35.64 11.29
N VAL A 28 14.19 -34.97 11.99
CA VAL A 28 14.33 -34.65 13.42
C VAL A 28 14.43 -35.91 14.27
N ASN A 29 13.57 -36.90 14.04
CA ASN A 29 13.64 -38.23 14.68
C ASN A 29 12.69 -39.25 14.01
N HIS A 30 12.83 -40.52 14.41
CA HIS A 30 11.98 -41.62 13.91
C HIS A 30 10.48 -41.41 14.16
N CYS A 31 10.09 -40.79 15.28
CA CYS A 31 8.69 -40.51 15.59
C CYS A 31 8.09 -39.49 14.61
N ALA A 32 8.86 -38.46 14.20
CA ALA A 32 8.45 -37.48 13.21
C ALA A 32 8.22 -38.12 11.83
N ASN A 33 9.14 -39.01 11.41
CA ASN A 33 8.95 -39.81 10.19
C ASN A 33 7.70 -40.71 10.28
N SER A 34 7.51 -41.40 11.41
CA SER A 34 6.33 -42.24 11.63
C SER A 34 5.04 -41.42 11.63
N ALA A 35 5.06 -40.18 12.13
CA ALA A 35 3.90 -39.29 12.13
C ALA A 35 3.53 -38.84 10.71
N VAL A 36 4.51 -38.40 9.90
CA VAL A 36 4.27 -37.98 8.51
C VAL A 36 3.77 -39.13 7.64
N THR A 37 4.41 -40.30 7.73
CA THR A 37 3.99 -41.50 6.98
C THR A 37 2.61 -42.03 7.41
N SER A 38 2.14 -41.69 8.61
CA SER A 38 0.80 -42.05 9.09
C SER A 38 -0.27 -41.02 8.75
N LEU A 39 0.09 -39.89 8.12
CA LEU A 39 -0.87 -38.86 7.74
C LEU A 39 -1.86 -39.43 6.71
N LYS A 40 -3.14 -39.26 7.01
CA LYS A 40 -4.24 -39.61 6.09
C LYS A 40 -4.56 -38.49 5.09
N VAL A 41 -3.92 -37.34 5.24
CA VAL A 41 -4.09 -36.16 4.38
C VAL A 41 -2.76 -35.42 4.28
N ASN A 42 -2.46 -34.85 3.11
CA ASN A 42 -1.27 -34.02 2.97
C ASN A 42 -1.37 -32.72 3.80
N PRO A 43 -0.21 -32.16 4.23
CA PRO A 43 -0.13 -30.83 4.83
C PRO A 43 -0.70 -29.71 3.94
N TRP A 44 -0.88 -28.54 4.53
CA TRP A 44 -1.29 -27.33 3.80
C TRP A 44 -0.11 -26.73 3.03
N PHE A 45 0.21 -27.32 1.88
CA PHE A 45 1.22 -26.81 0.94
C PHE A 45 0.76 -25.58 0.17
N THR A 46 1.73 -24.75 -0.22
CA THR A 46 1.52 -23.54 -1.04
C THR A 46 1.74 -23.78 -2.54
N LEU A 47 2.19 -24.97 -2.96
CA LEU A 47 2.50 -25.31 -4.35
C LEU A 47 1.83 -26.63 -4.77
N THR A 48 1.27 -26.66 -5.99
CA THR A 48 0.70 -27.87 -6.61
C THR A 48 1.71 -29.02 -6.64
N GLN A 49 2.95 -28.76 -7.05
CA GLN A 49 3.96 -29.81 -7.23
C GLN A 49 4.29 -30.53 -5.91
N ASP A 50 4.23 -29.81 -4.78
CA ASP A 50 4.49 -30.38 -3.47
C ASP A 50 3.36 -31.31 -3.02
N ILE A 51 2.10 -30.97 -3.35
CA ILE A 51 0.93 -31.84 -3.10
C ILE A 51 1.07 -33.14 -3.90
N GLU A 52 1.31 -33.04 -5.20
CA GLU A 52 1.43 -34.17 -6.11
C GLU A 52 2.59 -35.09 -5.71
N ARG A 53 3.77 -34.53 -5.43
CA ARG A 53 4.94 -35.29 -4.97
C ARG A 53 4.75 -35.92 -3.61
N PHE A 54 4.11 -35.23 -2.67
CA PHE A 54 3.79 -35.81 -1.37
C PHE A 54 2.88 -37.03 -1.55
N TYR A 55 1.89 -36.94 -2.46
CA TYR A 55 1.03 -38.06 -2.76
C TYR A 55 1.80 -39.26 -3.32
N ASP A 56 2.70 -39.05 -4.29
CA ASP A 56 3.50 -40.12 -4.87
C ASP A 56 4.47 -40.78 -3.87
N LEU A 57 4.88 -40.06 -2.82
CA LEU A 57 5.78 -40.60 -1.78
C LEU A 57 5.02 -41.33 -0.67
N PHE A 58 3.92 -40.75 -0.19
CA PHE A 58 3.27 -41.16 1.05
C PHE A 58 1.87 -41.75 0.87
N HIS A 59 1.25 -41.60 -0.31
CA HIS A 59 -0.04 -42.18 -0.68
C HIS A 59 -1.15 -41.97 0.37
N PRO A 60 -1.43 -40.73 0.81
CA PRO A 60 -2.47 -40.48 1.79
C PRO A 60 -3.85 -40.85 1.25
N ASP A 61 -4.75 -41.32 2.12
CA ASP A 61 -6.13 -41.66 1.76
C ASP A 61 -6.89 -40.45 1.18
N THR A 62 -6.60 -39.25 1.69
CA THR A 62 -7.22 -37.98 1.28
C THR A 62 -6.21 -37.06 0.60
N LEU A 63 -6.55 -36.59 -0.59
CA LEU A 63 -5.83 -35.51 -1.28
C LEU A 63 -6.49 -34.17 -0.93
N ASN A 64 -5.75 -33.31 -0.26
CA ASN A 64 -6.16 -31.94 0.05
C ASN A 64 -5.49 -30.98 -0.94
N CYS A 65 -6.28 -30.43 -1.86
CA CYS A 65 -5.79 -29.61 -2.96
C CYS A 65 -5.44 -28.17 -2.53
N ASN A 66 -5.83 -27.73 -1.32
CA ASN A 66 -5.61 -26.37 -0.80
C ASN A 66 -6.04 -25.24 -1.75
N PHE A 67 -7.08 -25.50 -2.56
CA PHE A 67 -7.57 -24.61 -3.62
C PHE A 67 -6.54 -24.32 -4.73
N LEU A 68 -5.54 -25.18 -4.90
CA LEU A 68 -4.55 -25.12 -5.98
C LEU A 68 -5.00 -26.01 -7.17
N PRO A 69 -4.58 -25.67 -8.41
CA PRO A 69 -4.91 -26.45 -9.59
C PRO A 69 -4.08 -27.74 -9.59
N ILE A 70 -4.72 -28.88 -9.28
CA ILE A 70 -4.10 -30.20 -9.27
C ILE A 70 -4.37 -30.89 -10.60
N THR A 71 -3.38 -31.62 -11.12
CA THR A 71 -3.54 -32.38 -12.36
C THR A 71 -4.61 -33.47 -12.21
N ILE A 72 -5.51 -33.57 -13.19
CA ILE A 72 -6.68 -34.46 -13.13
C ILE A 72 -6.33 -35.93 -12.91
N ASP A 73 -5.16 -36.37 -13.38
CA ASP A 73 -4.66 -37.74 -13.19
C ASP A 73 -4.52 -38.12 -11.71
N TYR A 74 -4.30 -37.14 -10.84
CA TYR A 74 -4.24 -37.36 -9.40
C TYR A 74 -5.61 -37.52 -8.74
N PHE A 75 -6.72 -37.15 -9.40
CA PHE A 75 -8.06 -37.29 -8.80
C PHE A 75 -8.56 -38.73 -8.78
N LEU A 76 -8.05 -39.59 -9.66
CA LEU A 76 -8.39 -41.01 -9.65
C LEU A 76 -7.64 -41.80 -8.56
N LYS A 77 -6.50 -41.29 -8.07
CA LYS A 77 -5.66 -42.01 -7.11
C LYS A 77 -6.23 -42.09 -5.67
N PRO A 78 -6.65 -40.99 -5.01
CA PRO A 78 -7.04 -40.99 -3.59
C PRO A 78 -8.43 -41.61 -3.37
N ILE A 79 -8.75 -41.86 -2.09
CA ILE A 79 -10.10 -42.26 -1.65
C ILE A 79 -11.00 -41.03 -1.53
N HIS A 80 -10.43 -39.90 -1.06
CA HIS A 80 -11.15 -38.65 -0.85
C HIS A 80 -10.38 -37.45 -1.40
N ILE A 81 -11.10 -36.42 -1.83
CA ILE A 81 -10.58 -35.15 -2.32
C ILE A 81 -11.21 -34.00 -1.52
N ARG A 82 -10.40 -33.05 -1.05
CA ARG A 82 -10.85 -31.87 -0.27
C ARG A 82 -10.25 -30.58 -0.80
N ASN A 83 -10.95 -29.46 -0.57
CA ASN A 83 -10.54 -28.10 -0.94
C ASN A 83 -10.09 -28.02 -2.40
N CYS A 84 -10.85 -28.66 -3.29
CA CYS A 84 -10.55 -28.72 -4.72
C CYS A 84 -11.46 -27.76 -5.45
N VAL A 85 -10.88 -26.88 -6.26
CA VAL A 85 -11.63 -25.99 -7.15
C VAL A 85 -11.64 -26.60 -8.54
N LEU A 86 -12.84 -26.79 -9.10
CA LEU A 86 -13.02 -27.16 -10.49
C LEU A 86 -13.20 -25.89 -11.32
N GLU A 87 -12.20 -25.61 -12.14
CA GLU A 87 -12.30 -24.56 -13.14
C GLU A 87 -13.22 -25.00 -14.28
N ASN A 88 -14.07 -24.10 -14.79
CA ASN A 88 -14.98 -24.38 -15.91
C ASN A 88 -14.25 -24.39 -17.27
N THR A 89 -13.17 -25.18 -17.38
CA THR A 89 -12.39 -25.35 -18.62
C THR A 89 -12.86 -26.57 -19.41
N PRO A 90 -12.70 -26.58 -20.75
CA PRO A 90 -13.08 -27.74 -21.57
C PRO A 90 -12.38 -29.03 -21.12
N GLU A 91 -11.10 -28.94 -20.76
CA GLU A 91 -10.29 -30.06 -20.27
C GLU A 91 -10.89 -30.71 -19.00
N ILE A 92 -11.29 -29.90 -18.02
CA ILE A 92 -11.91 -30.41 -16.80
C ILE A 92 -13.29 -30.99 -17.10
N ILE A 93 -14.10 -30.27 -17.87
CA ILE A 93 -15.45 -30.71 -18.23
C ILE A 93 -15.42 -32.04 -18.98
N GLU A 94 -14.49 -32.24 -19.91
CA GLU A 94 -14.40 -33.47 -20.70
C GLU A 94 -13.96 -34.67 -19.84
N ASN A 95 -13.03 -34.47 -18.93
CA ASN A 95 -12.40 -35.54 -18.16
C ASN A 95 -13.04 -35.83 -16.80
N ILE A 96 -13.90 -34.95 -16.28
CA ILE A 96 -14.60 -35.20 -15.02
C ILE A 96 -15.58 -36.38 -15.16
N THR A 97 -15.53 -37.31 -14.21
CA THR A 97 -16.38 -38.51 -14.17
C THR A 97 -17.16 -38.61 -12.85
N PRO A 98 -18.25 -39.41 -12.79
CA PRO A 98 -18.96 -39.67 -11.55
C PRO A 98 -18.05 -40.21 -10.44
N GLU A 99 -17.10 -41.08 -10.77
CA GLU A 99 -16.13 -41.66 -9.83
C GLU A 99 -15.27 -40.58 -9.16
N ILE A 100 -14.78 -39.60 -9.94
CA ILE A 100 -13.99 -38.49 -9.39
C ILE A 100 -14.87 -37.61 -8.48
N CYS A 101 -16.05 -37.23 -8.95
CA CYS A 101 -17.00 -36.42 -8.19
C CYS A 101 -17.41 -37.10 -6.87
N GLU A 102 -17.51 -38.43 -6.85
CA GLU A 102 -17.84 -39.19 -5.66
C GLU A 102 -16.82 -39.05 -4.53
N LYS A 103 -15.55 -38.90 -4.89
CA LYS A 103 -14.43 -38.70 -3.95
C LYS A 103 -14.40 -37.31 -3.33
N MET A 104 -15.02 -36.32 -3.97
CA MET A 104 -15.00 -34.92 -3.52
C MET A 104 -15.99 -34.67 -2.37
N THR A 105 -15.49 -34.10 -1.27
CA THR A 105 -16.32 -33.77 -0.09
C THR A 105 -17.18 -32.53 -0.28
N SER A 106 -16.72 -31.60 -1.12
CA SER A 106 -17.42 -30.41 -1.60
C SER A 106 -17.09 -30.26 -3.08
N LEU A 107 -18.05 -29.80 -3.86
CA LEU A 107 -17.83 -29.46 -5.26
C LEU A 107 -17.80 -27.94 -5.40
N ASP A 108 -16.61 -27.38 -5.56
CA ASP A 108 -16.41 -25.95 -5.68
C ASP A 108 -16.14 -25.61 -7.15
N ILE A 109 -17.09 -24.97 -7.83
CA ILE A 109 -16.98 -24.63 -9.25
C ILE A 109 -16.65 -23.13 -9.35
N MET A 110 -15.54 -22.81 -10.02
CA MET A 110 -15.07 -21.44 -10.19
C MET A 110 -15.17 -20.97 -11.64
N ASP A 111 -15.57 -19.71 -11.79
CA ASP A 111 -15.59 -19.00 -13.05
C ASP A 111 -14.16 -18.71 -13.54
N THR A 112 -13.83 -19.22 -14.73
CA THR A 112 -12.61 -18.81 -15.43
C THR A 112 -12.93 -17.68 -16.39
N PHE A 113 -12.14 -16.59 -16.34
CA PHE A 113 -12.24 -15.44 -17.26
C PHE A 113 -12.14 -15.77 -18.76
N VAL A 114 -11.83 -17.03 -19.11
CA VAL A 114 -11.33 -17.41 -20.42
C VAL A 114 -12.45 -17.78 -21.40
N ASN A 115 -13.65 -18.20 -20.97
CA ASN A 115 -14.69 -18.64 -21.92
C ASN A 115 -16.13 -18.45 -21.42
N GLU A 116 -16.80 -17.37 -21.87
CA GLU A 116 -18.25 -17.15 -21.68
C GLU A 116 -19.14 -18.18 -22.40
N ASN A 117 -18.56 -19.03 -23.26
CA ASN A 117 -19.29 -20.00 -24.09
C ASN A 117 -19.30 -21.44 -23.54
N ASN A 118 -18.64 -21.71 -22.41
CA ASN A 118 -18.60 -23.06 -21.84
C ASN A 118 -19.90 -23.36 -21.08
N ASN A 119 -20.59 -24.43 -21.50
CA ASN A 119 -21.85 -24.85 -20.91
C ASN A 119 -21.59 -25.74 -19.66
N PRO A 120 -21.88 -25.26 -18.43
CA PRO A 120 -21.61 -26.01 -17.19
C PRO A 120 -22.57 -27.19 -16.96
N GLN A 121 -23.48 -27.48 -17.89
CA GLN A 121 -24.48 -28.55 -17.78
C GLN A 121 -23.90 -29.91 -17.39
N LYS A 122 -22.73 -30.30 -17.92
CA LYS A 122 -22.11 -31.59 -17.55
C LYS A 122 -21.72 -31.61 -16.06
N LEU A 123 -21.20 -30.51 -15.52
CA LEU A 123 -20.89 -30.40 -14.09
C LEU A 123 -22.18 -30.44 -13.24
N PHE A 124 -23.24 -29.76 -13.69
CA PHE A 124 -24.54 -29.80 -13.01
C PHE A 124 -25.16 -31.20 -13.02
N GLN A 125 -25.04 -31.92 -14.13
CA GLN A 125 -25.44 -33.32 -14.23
C GLN A 125 -24.66 -34.18 -13.23
N MET A 126 -23.34 -33.99 -13.11
CA MET A 126 -22.53 -34.72 -12.13
C MET A 126 -22.95 -34.44 -10.68
N ILE A 127 -23.31 -33.20 -10.34
CA ILE A 127 -23.84 -32.84 -9.00
C ILE A 127 -25.07 -33.69 -8.67
N ILE A 128 -26.01 -33.76 -9.62
CA ILE A 128 -27.28 -34.45 -9.46
C ILE A 128 -27.08 -35.97 -9.39
N GLU A 129 -26.37 -36.55 -10.36
CA GLU A 129 -26.22 -38.00 -10.49
C GLU A 129 -25.41 -38.61 -9.33
N THR A 130 -24.41 -37.87 -8.82
CA THR A 130 -23.60 -38.30 -7.68
C THR A 130 -24.14 -37.83 -6.33
N LEU A 131 -25.33 -37.21 -6.30
CA LEU A 131 -26.06 -36.76 -5.10
C LEU A 131 -25.21 -35.88 -4.17
N ARG A 132 -24.39 -34.97 -4.73
CA ARG A 132 -23.50 -34.11 -3.94
C ARG A 132 -24.30 -33.26 -2.95
N GLN A 133 -23.84 -33.24 -1.69
CA GLN A 133 -24.54 -32.56 -0.60
C GLN A 133 -23.99 -31.16 -0.31
N LYS A 134 -22.77 -30.85 -0.79
CA LYS A 134 -22.07 -29.59 -0.56
C LYS A 134 -21.56 -29.05 -1.88
N ILE A 135 -22.03 -27.86 -2.26
CA ILE A 135 -21.63 -27.20 -3.50
C ILE A 135 -21.30 -25.74 -3.24
N THR A 136 -20.32 -25.22 -3.99
CA THR A 136 -19.96 -23.81 -4.03
C THR A 136 -19.99 -23.33 -5.46
N LEU A 137 -20.72 -22.24 -5.72
CA LEU A 137 -20.96 -21.72 -7.07
C LEU A 137 -21.00 -20.18 -7.05
N SER A 138 -20.67 -19.55 -8.18
CA SER A 138 -21.06 -18.14 -8.38
C SER A 138 -22.58 -18.03 -8.49
N ILE A 139 -23.14 -16.87 -8.16
CA ILE A 139 -24.59 -16.62 -8.23
C ILE A 139 -25.18 -16.91 -9.62
N ASN A 140 -24.43 -16.61 -10.68
CA ASN A 140 -24.88 -16.85 -12.06
C ASN A 140 -24.96 -18.35 -12.34
N HIS A 141 -23.93 -19.11 -11.97
CA HIS A 141 -23.91 -20.56 -12.07
C HIS A 141 -25.01 -21.21 -11.23
N PHE A 142 -25.27 -20.67 -10.05
CA PHE A 142 -26.33 -21.20 -9.19
C PHE A 142 -27.71 -21.01 -9.80
N ILE A 143 -27.98 -19.86 -10.44
CA ILE A 143 -29.24 -19.63 -11.17
C ILE A 143 -29.41 -20.65 -12.31
N TYR A 144 -28.37 -20.84 -13.13
CA TYR A 144 -28.42 -21.84 -14.19
C TYR A 144 -28.57 -23.27 -13.67
N PHE A 145 -27.95 -23.57 -12.53
CA PHE A 145 -28.10 -24.86 -11.87
C PHE A 145 -29.55 -25.09 -11.41
N ILE A 146 -30.21 -24.08 -10.86
CA ILE A 146 -31.63 -24.18 -10.44
C ILE A 146 -32.51 -24.50 -11.65
N ASP A 147 -32.36 -23.74 -12.74
CA ASP A 147 -33.15 -23.98 -13.97
C ASP A 147 -32.88 -25.37 -14.55
N PHE A 148 -31.63 -25.81 -14.56
CA PHE A 148 -31.25 -27.15 -14.99
C PHE A 148 -31.84 -28.23 -14.09
N PHE A 149 -31.77 -28.05 -12.76
CA PHE A 149 -32.31 -29.00 -11.78
C PHE A 149 -33.82 -29.16 -11.92
N GLU A 150 -34.56 -28.07 -12.10
CA GLU A 150 -36.02 -28.11 -12.28
C GLU A 150 -36.42 -28.82 -13.59
N GLN A 151 -35.66 -28.61 -14.68
CA GLN A 151 -35.86 -29.38 -15.91
C GLN A 151 -35.54 -30.87 -15.69
N TYR A 152 -34.44 -31.17 -15.02
CA TYR A 152 -33.99 -32.54 -14.76
C TYR A 152 -34.94 -33.29 -13.81
N GLU A 153 -35.60 -32.59 -12.89
CA GLU A 153 -36.59 -33.15 -11.96
C GLU A 153 -37.78 -33.80 -12.68
N THR A 154 -38.09 -33.38 -13.92
CA THR A 154 -39.19 -33.93 -14.71
C THR A 154 -38.89 -35.28 -15.39
N ARG A 155 -37.66 -35.81 -15.26
CA ARG A 155 -37.25 -37.07 -15.90
C ARG A 155 -37.71 -38.31 -15.13
N GLU A 156 -38.02 -39.39 -15.86
CA GLU A 156 -38.31 -40.70 -15.26
C GLU A 156 -37.11 -41.21 -14.44
N ASN A 157 -37.37 -41.72 -13.23
CA ASN A 157 -36.40 -42.22 -12.24
C ASN A 157 -35.56 -41.17 -11.49
N PHE A 158 -35.96 -39.89 -11.49
CA PHE A 158 -35.28 -38.86 -10.72
C PHE A 158 -35.36 -39.10 -9.19
N LYS A 159 -34.20 -39.24 -8.55
CA LYS A 159 -34.11 -39.16 -7.08
C LYS A 159 -34.04 -37.70 -6.69
N LYS A 160 -35.11 -37.18 -6.09
CA LYS A 160 -35.27 -35.79 -5.64
C LYS A 160 -34.34 -35.44 -4.46
N VAL A 161 -33.05 -35.34 -4.73
CA VAL A 161 -32.03 -34.95 -3.74
C VAL A 161 -31.39 -33.65 -4.20
N PHE A 162 -31.88 -32.54 -3.67
CA PHE A 162 -31.22 -31.25 -3.81
C PHE A 162 -30.01 -31.18 -2.87
N PRO A 163 -28.92 -30.48 -3.22
CA PRO A 163 -27.79 -30.29 -2.32
C PRO A 163 -28.22 -29.66 -0.99
N LYS A 164 -27.65 -30.12 0.13
CA LYS A 164 -28.04 -29.69 1.49
C LYS A 164 -27.33 -28.43 1.97
N ASN A 165 -26.10 -28.18 1.52
CA ASN A 165 -25.34 -26.97 1.86
C ASN A 165 -24.81 -26.36 0.58
N ILE A 166 -25.16 -25.11 0.34
CA ILE A 166 -24.83 -24.38 -0.88
C ILE A 166 -24.18 -23.09 -0.45
N PHE A 167 -22.94 -22.86 -0.88
CA PHE A 167 -22.29 -21.57 -0.74
C PHE A 167 -22.35 -20.84 -2.08
N VAL A 168 -22.88 -19.62 -2.07
CA VAL A 168 -23.06 -18.79 -3.27
C VAL A 168 -22.27 -17.51 -3.09
N TYR A 169 -21.48 -17.14 -4.08
CA TYR A 169 -20.71 -15.89 -4.05
C TYR A 169 -20.94 -15.05 -5.31
N PHE A 170 -20.70 -13.75 -5.21
CA PHE A 170 -20.77 -12.83 -6.35
C PHE A 170 -19.36 -12.54 -6.86
N ASP A 171 -19.14 -12.69 -8.17
CA ASP A 171 -17.89 -12.30 -8.80
C ASP A 171 -17.70 -10.77 -8.79
N THR A 172 -16.44 -10.32 -8.70
CA THR A 172 -16.06 -8.89 -8.69
C THR A 172 -16.55 -8.10 -9.92
N ASN A 173 -16.79 -8.80 -11.04
CA ASN A 173 -17.20 -8.20 -12.30
C ASN A 173 -18.68 -8.42 -12.64
N ASN A 174 -19.49 -8.93 -11.70
CA ASN A 174 -20.86 -9.32 -12.00
C ASN A 174 -21.71 -8.10 -12.41
N LYS A 175 -21.87 -7.89 -13.71
CA LYS A 175 -22.67 -6.79 -14.30
C LYS A 175 -24.16 -7.02 -14.10
N THR A 176 -24.58 -8.28 -14.02
CA THR A 176 -25.97 -8.72 -13.96
C THR A 176 -26.69 -8.19 -12.72
N PHE A 177 -25.97 -8.01 -11.60
CA PHE A 177 -26.55 -7.56 -10.32
C PHE A 177 -26.14 -6.12 -9.95
N LYS A 178 -25.75 -5.29 -10.93
CA LYS A 178 -25.34 -3.89 -10.68
C LYS A 178 -26.52 -2.90 -10.55
N THR A 179 -27.74 -3.33 -10.84
CA THR A 179 -28.96 -2.51 -10.73
C THR A 179 -30.08 -3.32 -10.10
N THR A 180 -31.02 -2.66 -9.42
CA THR A 180 -32.32 -3.25 -9.09
C THR A 180 -33.16 -3.30 -10.35
N ASN A 181 -33.47 -4.50 -10.82
CA ASN A 181 -34.37 -4.74 -11.95
C ASN A 181 -35.36 -5.84 -11.54
N GLU A 182 -36.59 -5.76 -12.02
CA GLU A 182 -37.67 -6.71 -11.75
C GLU A 182 -37.24 -8.17 -12.02
N VAL A 183 -36.44 -8.38 -13.07
CA VAL A 183 -35.84 -9.68 -13.43
C VAL A 183 -34.94 -10.24 -12.32
N ILE A 184 -34.12 -9.40 -11.69
CA ILE A 184 -33.20 -9.82 -10.62
C ILE A 184 -33.98 -10.19 -9.36
N ASN A 185 -35.04 -9.44 -9.06
CA ASN A 185 -35.89 -9.71 -7.91
C ASN A 185 -36.58 -11.07 -8.05
N ILE A 186 -37.06 -11.42 -9.25
CA ILE A 186 -37.65 -12.73 -9.54
C ILE A 186 -36.63 -13.85 -9.26
N LEU A 187 -35.39 -13.69 -9.72
CA LEU A 187 -34.33 -14.70 -9.53
C LEU A 187 -33.95 -14.88 -8.05
N LEU A 188 -33.83 -13.79 -7.29
CA LEU A 188 -33.49 -13.84 -5.87
C LEU A 188 -34.64 -14.42 -5.03
N ASN A 189 -35.89 -14.07 -5.36
CA ASN A 189 -37.06 -14.69 -4.74
C ASN A 189 -37.10 -16.20 -4.99
N LYS A 190 -36.77 -16.64 -6.22
CA LYS A 190 -36.64 -18.07 -6.55
C LYS A 190 -35.61 -18.75 -5.65
N ILE A 191 -34.44 -18.14 -5.46
CA ILE A 191 -33.39 -18.64 -4.54
C ILE A 191 -33.92 -18.72 -3.10
N ASN A 192 -34.63 -17.69 -2.65
CA ASN A 192 -35.17 -17.59 -1.30
C ASN A 192 -36.23 -18.66 -0.95
N GLU A 193 -36.89 -19.25 -1.95
CA GLU A 193 -37.86 -20.33 -1.75
C GLU A 193 -37.19 -21.71 -1.57
N LEU A 194 -35.97 -21.90 -2.08
CA LEU A 194 -35.28 -23.18 -2.09
C LEU A 194 -35.03 -23.77 -0.68
N PRO A 195 -34.59 -22.99 0.33
CA PRO A 195 -34.41 -23.51 1.69
C PRO A 195 -35.66 -24.19 2.24
N LEU A 196 -36.84 -23.59 1.97
CA LEU A 196 -38.13 -24.13 2.41
C LEU A 196 -38.57 -25.31 1.54
N LYS A 197 -38.43 -25.20 0.21
CA LYS A 197 -38.86 -26.23 -0.76
C LYS A 197 -38.08 -27.54 -0.62
N TYR A 198 -36.78 -27.46 -0.33
CA TYR A 198 -35.87 -28.61 -0.35
C TYR A 198 -35.19 -28.91 0.99
N ALA A 199 -35.51 -28.16 2.06
CA ALA A 199 -34.84 -28.27 3.36
C ALA A 199 -33.31 -28.16 3.24
N THR A 200 -32.84 -27.17 2.47
CA THR A 200 -31.43 -26.89 2.20
C THR A 200 -30.96 -25.63 2.95
N GLN A 201 -29.67 -25.57 3.27
CA GLN A 201 -29.01 -24.37 3.77
C GLN A 201 -28.27 -23.68 2.62
N ILE A 202 -28.61 -22.43 2.37
CA ILE A 202 -27.94 -21.58 1.38
C ILE A 202 -27.24 -20.45 2.13
N ASP A 203 -25.92 -20.40 2.00
CA ASP A 203 -25.05 -19.35 2.52
C ASP A 203 -24.66 -18.44 1.33
N ILE A 204 -24.94 -17.13 1.40
CA ILE A 204 -24.68 -16.18 0.29
C ILE A 204 -23.67 -15.12 0.75
N ASP A 205 -22.56 -14.96 0.03
CA ASP A 205 -21.55 -13.91 0.27
C ASP A 205 -21.78 -12.69 -0.62
N TRP A 206 -22.23 -11.60 0.00
CA TRP A 206 -22.56 -10.31 -0.62
C TRP A 206 -21.39 -9.30 -0.59
N THR A 207 -20.17 -9.73 -0.27
CA THR A 207 -19.01 -8.82 -0.09
C THR A 207 -18.78 -7.90 -1.30
N TYR A 208 -19.06 -8.37 -2.52
CA TYR A 208 -18.77 -7.65 -3.77
C TYR A 208 -19.97 -6.94 -4.41
N THR A 209 -21.14 -6.87 -3.74
CA THR A 209 -22.39 -6.33 -4.31
C THR A 209 -22.78 -4.96 -3.71
N ILE A 210 -21.89 -3.97 -3.79
CA ILE A 210 -22.09 -2.66 -3.14
C ILE A 210 -23.35 -1.94 -3.65
N LEU A 211 -23.57 -1.96 -4.97
CA LEU A 211 -24.64 -1.23 -5.63
C LEU A 211 -26.02 -1.88 -5.49
N SER A 212 -26.08 -3.08 -4.91
CA SER A 212 -27.30 -3.89 -4.82
C SER A 212 -27.47 -4.54 -3.44
N MET A 213 -26.90 -3.94 -2.39
CA MET A 213 -27.02 -4.47 -1.03
C MET A 213 -28.48 -4.55 -0.55
N GLU A 214 -29.39 -3.71 -1.06
CA GLU A 214 -30.82 -3.75 -0.74
C GLU A 214 -31.47 -5.10 -1.09
N ASN A 215 -30.93 -5.80 -2.09
CA ASN A 215 -31.44 -7.09 -2.56
C ASN A 215 -31.31 -8.21 -1.52
N ILE A 216 -30.51 -8.02 -0.47
CA ILE A 216 -30.44 -8.98 0.64
C ILE A 216 -31.81 -9.24 1.26
N THR A 217 -32.68 -8.22 1.29
CA THR A 217 -34.03 -8.30 1.84
C THR A 217 -34.91 -9.31 1.10
N LEU A 218 -34.53 -9.73 -0.11
CA LEU A 218 -35.22 -10.74 -0.92
C LEU A 218 -34.80 -12.18 -0.60
N THR A 219 -33.76 -12.37 0.22
CA THR A 219 -33.13 -13.68 0.51
C THR A 219 -33.14 -14.03 2.01
N GLN A 220 -34.20 -13.68 2.73
CA GLN A 220 -34.31 -13.81 4.19
C GLN A 220 -34.29 -15.25 4.73
N ASN A 221 -34.68 -16.23 3.91
CA ASN A 221 -34.60 -17.65 4.27
C ASN A 221 -33.19 -18.22 4.08
N CYS A 222 -32.28 -17.46 3.45
CA CYS A 222 -30.87 -17.80 3.29
C CYS A 222 -30.05 -17.19 4.43
N ARG A 223 -28.82 -17.68 4.64
CA ARG A 223 -27.86 -17.04 5.53
C ARG A 223 -26.99 -16.10 4.72
N ASN A 224 -27.15 -14.82 4.96
CA ASN A 224 -26.45 -13.79 4.21
C ASN A 224 -25.22 -13.32 4.96
N TYR A 225 -24.07 -13.35 4.30
CA TYR A 225 -22.78 -12.98 4.83
C TYR A 225 -22.21 -11.81 4.05
N SER A 226 -21.43 -10.96 4.72
CA SER A 226 -20.65 -9.94 4.02
C SER A 226 -19.49 -9.44 4.89
N ASN A 227 -18.36 -9.18 4.25
CA ASN A 227 -17.27 -8.39 4.83
C ASN A 227 -17.47 -6.88 4.63
N ASN A 228 -18.39 -6.50 3.73
CA ASN A 228 -18.71 -5.12 3.41
C ASN A 228 -20.17 -4.84 3.76
N ILE A 229 -20.40 -4.10 4.84
CA ILE A 229 -21.71 -3.98 5.47
C ILE A 229 -22.27 -2.58 5.24
N SER A 230 -23.42 -2.49 4.57
CA SER A 230 -24.23 -1.28 4.63
C SER A 230 -24.98 -1.21 5.95
N ILE A 231 -24.85 -0.09 6.63
CA ILE A 231 -25.46 0.13 7.95
C ILE A 231 -26.99 0.04 7.92
N GLU A 232 -27.59 0.49 6.81
CA GLU A 232 -29.04 0.41 6.59
C GLU A 232 -29.55 -1.04 6.60
N TYR A 233 -28.76 -1.96 6.07
CA TYR A 233 -29.12 -3.37 5.92
C TYR A 233 -28.36 -4.29 6.88
N ALA A 234 -27.67 -3.73 7.88
CA ALA A 234 -26.75 -4.47 8.75
C ALA A 234 -27.43 -5.61 9.52
N ASP A 235 -28.71 -5.48 9.84
CA ASP A 235 -29.50 -6.50 10.56
C ASP A 235 -29.76 -7.76 9.70
N TYR A 236 -29.60 -7.68 8.38
CA TYR A 236 -29.76 -8.81 7.47
C TYR A 236 -28.45 -9.56 7.23
N PHE A 237 -27.30 -8.97 7.55
CA PHE A 237 -25.99 -9.57 7.35
C PHE A 237 -25.47 -10.28 8.61
N THR A 238 -24.85 -11.43 8.40
CA THR A 238 -23.87 -12.00 9.32
C THR A 238 -22.47 -11.50 8.90
N PRO A 239 -21.72 -10.84 9.78
CA PRO A 239 -20.39 -10.35 9.43
C PRO A 239 -19.46 -11.50 9.04
N PHE A 240 -18.81 -11.37 7.89
CA PHE A 240 -17.81 -12.32 7.39
C PHE A 240 -16.44 -11.66 7.37
N ILE A 241 -15.53 -12.15 8.20
CA ILE A 241 -14.21 -11.54 8.34
C ILE A 241 -13.29 -12.10 7.27
N SER A 242 -12.84 -11.23 6.36
CA SER A 242 -11.74 -11.54 5.47
C SER A 242 -10.50 -10.80 5.94
N HIS A 243 -9.37 -11.50 6.09
CA HIS A 243 -8.09 -10.91 6.47
C HIS A 243 -8.13 -10.07 7.78
N ASN A 244 -8.94 -10.51 8.76
CA ASN A 244 -9.18 -9.79 10.03
C ASN A 244 -9.71 -8.36 9.85
N SER A 245 -10.37 -8.09 8.73
CA SER A 245 -10.94 -6.79 8.39
C SER A 245 -12.46 -6.85 8.26
N LEU A 246 -13.11 -5.71 8.49
CA LEU A 246 -14.50 -5.41 8.18
C LEU A 246 -14.60 -4.02 7.57
N THR A 247 -15.54 -3.86 6.64
CA THR A 247 -15.80 -2.57 6.00
C THR A 247 -17.25 -2.15 6.20
N PHE A 248 -17.47 -0.88 6.51
CA PHE A 248 -18.79 -0.28 6.69
C PHE A 248 -19.04 0.82 5.68
N GLN A 249 -20.16 0.76 4.96
CA GLN A 249 -20.61 1.84 4.06
C GLN A 249 -21.36 2.90 4.87
N THR A 250 -20.87 4.14 4.88
CA THR A 250 -21.36 5.20 5.78
C THR A 250 -22.34 6.18 5.14
N TYR A 251 -22.75 5.98 3.88
CA TYR A 251 -23.62 6.92 3.14
C TYR A 251 -24.94 7.27 3.87
N ASN A 252 -25.45 6.36 4.71
CA ASN A 252 -26.71 6.53 5.46
C ASN A 252 -26.52 6.55 6.99
N LEU A 253 -25.28 6.69 7.48
CA LEU A 253 -24.98 6.76 8.90
C LEU A 253 -25.36 8.14 9.43
N THR A 254 -26.56 8.26 9.99
CA THR A 254 -27.14 9.56 10.39
C THR A 254 -27.58 9.61 11.84
N ARG A 255 -27.74 8.46 12.50
CA ARG A 255 -28.25 8.36 13.87
C ARG A 255 -27.21 7.74 14.80
N ILE A 256 -27.24 8.13 16.07
CA ILE A 256 -26.40 7.53 17.12
C ILE A 256 -26.67 6.02 17.24
N SER A 257 -27.91 5.57 17.03
CA SER A 257 -28.25 4.15 17.00
C SER A 257 -27.47 3.35 15.98
N ASP A 258 -27.07 3.99 14.88
CA ASP A 258 -26.33 3.36 13.78
C ASP A 258 -24.89 3.07 14.21
N LEU A 259 -24.28 3.98 14.99
CA LEU A 259 -22.96 3.77 15.61
C LEU A 259 -22.98 2.56 16.56
N HIS A 260 -24.02 2.46 17.41
CA HIS A 260 -24.16 1.28 18.30
C HIS A 260 -24.32 -0.05 17.55
N LYS A 261 -24.93 -0.02 16.35
CA LYS A 261 -24.97 -1.21 15.49
C LYS A 261 -23.56 -1.58 15.00
N VAL A 262 -22.78 -0.59 14.55
CA VAL A 262 -21.38 -0.78 14.15
C VAL A 262 -20.56 -1.41 15.28
N GLU A 263 -20.64 -0.83 16.48
CA GLU A 263 -19.94 -1.31 17.68
C GLU A 263 -20.25 -2.79 17.96
N LYS A 264 -21.53 -3.14 18.00
CA LYS A 264 -21.99 -4.51 18.24
C LYS A 264 -21.51 -5.50 17.17
N ILE A 265 -21.42 -5.06 15.92
CA ILE A 265 -20.92 -5.88 14.81
C ILE A 265 -19.41 -6.11 14.96
N ILE A 266 -18.64 -5.07 15.30
CA ILE A 266 -17.21 -5.18 15.55
C ILE A 266 -16.94 -6.11 16.74
N GLU A 267 -17.68 -5.97 17.83
CA GLU A 267 -17.55 -6.82 19.02
C GLU A 267 -17.82 -8.30 18.73
N LYS A 268 -18.89 -8.60 17.97
CA LYS A 268 -19.26 -9.97 17.63
C LYS A 268 -18.28 -10.63 16.66
N SER A 269 -17.72 -9.85 15.73
CA SER A 269 -16.79 -10.35 14.73
C SER A 269 -15.38 -10.49 15.30
N VAL A 270 -14.95 -9.64 16.24
CA VAL A 270 -13.56 -9.57 16.70
C VAL A 270 -12.60 -9.12 15.58
N ALA A 271 -13.11 -8.31 14.64
CA ALA A 271 -12.30 -7.74 13.55
C ALA A 271 -11.24 -6.76 14.09
N THR A 272 -9.97 -6.98 13.75
CA THR A 272 -8.86 -6.13 14.22
C THR A 272 -8.64 -4.89 13.34
N LYS A 273 -9.21 -4.88 12.12
CA LYS A 273 -9.11 -3.79 11.16
C LYS A 273 -10.50 -3.35 10.72
N VAL A 274 -10.79 -2.06 10.77
CA VAL A 274 -12.09 -1.52 10.42
C VAL A 274 -11.95 -0.43 9.38
N THR A 275 -12.65 -0.55 8.26
CA THR A 275 -12.67 0.45 7.19
C THR A 275 -14.03 1.12 7.14
N PHE A 276 -14.05 2.45 7.08
CA PHE A 276 -15.26 3.23 6.80
C PHE A 276 -15.18 3.77 5.38
N VAL A 277 -16.24 3.52 4.59
CA VAL A 277 -16.34 3.93 3.20
C VAL A 277 -17.44 4.98 3.04
N GLY A 278 -17.07 6.18 2.63
CA GLY A 278 -18.00 7.29 2.37
C GLY A 278 -17.38 8.66 2.64
N ASP A 279 -18.06 9.71 2.17
CA ASP A 279 -17.53 11.08 2.15
C ASP A 279 -17.91 11.92 3.39
N VAL A 280 -18.98 11.55 4.10
CA VAL A 280 -19.49 12.31 5.26
C VAL A 280 -20.06 11.36 6.31
N CYS A 281 -19.45 11.33 7.50
CA CYS A 281 -20.03 10.69 8.68
C CYS A 281 -19.46 11.29 9.97
N ASP A 282 -20.26 11.26 11.03
CA ASP A 282 -19.83 11.66 12.36
C ASP A 282 -19.60 10.41 13.20
N LEU A 283 -18.33 10.11 13.50
CA LEU A 283 -17.90 8.99 14.33
C LEU A 283 -17.48 9.43 15.73
N SER A 284 -17.71 10.70 16.12
CA SER A 284 -17.26 11.25 17.41
C SER A 284 -17.65 10.39 18.61
N LEU A 285 -18.86 9.84 18.59
CA LEU A 285 -19.43 9.01 19.65
C LEU A 285 -19.14 7.50 19.50
N LEU A 286 -18.43 7.08 18.46
CA LEU A 286 -18.13 5.68 18.20
C LEU A 286 -17.15 5.14 19.25
N GLN A 287 -17.55 4.10 19.98
CA GLN A 287 -16.72 3.41 20.96
C GLN A 287 -16.03 2.22 20.31
N ILE A 288 -14.72 2.34 20.12
CA ILE A 288 -13.95 1.32 19.42
C ILE A 288 -13.41 0.30 20.43
N PRO A 289 -13.70 -1.00 20.24
CA PRO A 289 -13.18 -2.04 21.12
C PRO A 289 -11.65 -2.10 21.12
N LYS A 290 -11.06 -2.42 22.29
CA LYS A 290 -9.59 -2.40 22.50
C LYS A 290 -8.78 -3.36 21.60
N PHE A 291 -9.42 -4.39 21.04
CA PHE A 291 -8.75 -5.33 20.14
C PHE A 291 -8.62 -4.81 18.70
N VAL A 292 -9.33 -3.73 18.36
CA VAL A 292 -9.20 -3.06 17.06
C VAL A 292 -7.87 -2.31 17.03
N LYS A 293 -7.03 -2.64 16.07
CA LYS A 293 -5.68 -2.08 15.91
C LYS A 293 -5.58 -1.05 14.82
N SER A 294 -6.46 -1.10 13.82
CA SER A 294 -6.35 -0.29 12.61
C SER A 294 -7.70 0.25 12.18
N ILE A 295 -7.72 1.53 11.80
CA ILE A 295 -8.87 2.17 11.16
C ILE A 295 -8.43 2.78 9.84
N SER A 296 -9.28 2.61 8.83
CA SER A 296 -9.08 3.23 7.52
C SER A 296 -10.33 4.00 7.09
N LEU A 297 -10.13 5.18 6.49
CA LEU A 297 -11.17 5.96 5.84
C LEU A 297 -10.95 5.95 4.33
N ASN A 298 -11.97 5.56 3.56
CA ASN A 298 -11.89 5.51 2.11
C ASN A 298 -13.12 6.15 1.48
N LYS A 299 -12.94 6.82 0.35
CA LYS A 299 -14.06 7.37 -0.42
C LYS A 299 -14.92 6.28 -1.07
N GLU A 300 -14.26 5.24 -1.58
CA GLU A 300 -14.86 4.12 -2.27
C GLU A 300 -14.32 2.79 -1.74
N PHE A 301 -15.14 1.74 -1.84
CA PHE A 301 -14.70 0.40 -1.51
C PHE A 301 -13.77 -0.14 -2.59
N VAL A 302 -12.52 -0.41 -2.21
CA VAL A 302 -11.56 -1.13 -3.05
C VAL A 302 -11.37 -2.53 -2.46
N PRO A 303 -11.78 -3.61 -3.15
CA PRO A 303 -11.59 -4.95 -2.64
C PRO A 303 -10.09 -5.28 -2.48
N ASN A 304 -9.74 -6.00 -1.41
CA ASN A 304 -8.35 -6.27 -1.00
C ASN A 304 -7.45 -6.95 -2.06
N PHE A 305 -8.01 -7.58 -3.09
CA PHE A 305 -7.27 -8.21 -4.20
C PHE A 305 -6.76 -7.21 -5.25
N LEU A 306 -7.27 -5.97 -5.23
CA LEU A 306 -6.83 -4.88 -6.11
C LEU A 306 -5.94 -3.88 -5.35
N LYS A 307 -5.01 -4.35 -4.51
CA LYS A 307 -3.89 -3.48 -4.13
C LYS A 307 -3.13 -3.14 -5.42
N PRO A 308 -3.11 -1.87 -5.87
CA PRO A 308 -2.37 -1.55 -7.08
C PRO A 308 -0.89 -1.85 -6.82
N ILE A 309 -0.30 -2.66 -7.70
CA ILE A 309 1.12 -3.03 -7.72
C ILE A 309 2.00 -1.82 -8.12
N SER A 310 1.41 -0.64 -8.34
CA SER A 310 2.15 0.55 -8.77
C SER A 310 1.56 1.84 -8.18
N PRO A 311 2.39 2.77 -7.67
CA PRO A 311 1.98 4.13 -7.33
C PRO A 311 1.71 5.01 -8.56
N TYR A 312 1.92 4.50 -9.77
CA TYR A 312 1.67 5.19 -11.03
C TYR A 312 0.74 4.36 -11.92
N ASN A 313 -0.36 4.99 -12.35
CA ASN A 313 -1.34 4.51 -13.34
C ASN A 313 -2.38 3.50 -12.83
N GLY A 314 -3.32 4.01 -12.03
CA GLY A 314 -4.68 3.51 -11.99
C GLY A 314 -5.62 4.70 -11.96
N ILE A 315 -6.08 5.15 -13.13
CA ILE A 315 -7.20 6.08 -13.20
C ILE A 315 -8.41 5.30 -12.67
N ILE A 316 -8.71 5.47 -11.39
CA ILE A 316 -10.04 5.15 -10.86
C ILE A 316 -11.00 6.05 -11.63
N PRO A 317 -12.07 5.53 -12.27
CA PRO A 317 -13.05 6.38 -12.93
C PRO A 317 -13.73 7.24 -11.88
N ILE A 318 -13.26 8.48 -11.72
CA ILE A 318 -13.92 9.49 -10.92
C ILE A 318 -15.25 9.78 -11.62
N LEU A 319 -16.36 9.26 -11.08
CA LEU A 319 -17.69 9.72 -11.44
C LEU A 319 -17.84 11.15 -10.88
N ILE A 320 -17.42 12.14 -11.69
CA ILE A 320 -17.65 13.55 -11.42
C ILE A 320 -19.15 13.81 -11.57
N GLY A 321 -19.84 13.85 -10.44
CA GLY A 321 -21.22 14.30 -10.31
C GLY A 321 -21.29 15.54 -9.40
N GLY A 322 -21.55 16.70 -10.00
CA GLY A 322 -22.22 17.86 -9.40
C GLY A 322 -21.57 18.52 -8.18
N GLU A 323 -21.04 19.73 -8.39
CA GLU A 323 -20.73 20.67 -7.33
C GLU A 323 -21.96 20.93 -6.43
N GLN A 324 -21.89 20.50 -5.17
CA GLN A 324 -22.51 21.24 -4.06
C GLN A 324 -21.46 21.45 -2.98
N LYS A 325 -21.27 22.73 -2.59
CA LYS A 325 -20.41 23.19 -1.49
C LYS A 325 -20.93 22.72 -0.13
N LYS A 326 -20.88 21.42 0.15
CA LYS A 326 -20.81 20.89 1.51
C LYS A 326 -19.37 20.45 1.75
N THR A 327 -18.79 20.92 2.85
CA THR A 327 -17.50 20.44 3.33
C THR A 327 -17.69 18.98 3.72
N ASN A 328 -17.36 18.07 2.82
CA ASN A 328 -17.51 16.64 3.03
C ASN A 328 -16.28 16.13 3.79
N PHE A 329 -16.44 15.79 5.06
CA PHE A 329 -15.38 15.21 5.87
C PHE A 329 -15.96 14.26 6.92
N VAL A 330 -15.11 13.40 7.46
CA VAL A 330 -15.43 12.48 8.55
C VAL A 330 -14.97 13.04 9.88
N ILE A 331 -15.83 13.09 10.89
CA ILE A 331 -15.43 13.41 12.27
C ILE A 331 -14.96 12.13 12.92
N LEU A 332 -13.69 12.08 13.34
CA LEU A 332 -13.11 10.92 14.02
C LEU A 332 -13.67 10.77 15.45
N PRO A 333 -13.62 9.54 16.02
CA PRO A 333 -13.96 9.30 17.42
C PRO A 333 -13.15 10.18 18.37
N ASP A 334 -13.80 10.66 19.43
CA ASP A 334 -13.12 11.46 20.47
C ASP A 334 -12.03 10.65 21.19
N VAL A 335 -12.20 9.33 21.27
CA VAL A 335 -11.22 8.41 21.85
C VAL A 335 -10.82 7.38 20.81
N LEU A 336 -9.59 7.50 20.32
CA LEU A 336 -9.02 6.62 19.29
C LEU A 336 -7.86 5.80 19.87
N ASN A 337 -8.17 4.62 20.41
CA ASN A 337 -7.18 3.70 20.99
C ASN A 337 -6.74 2.62 19.98
N ILE A 338 -6.14 3.05 18.87
CA ILE A 338 -5.65 2.19 17.80
C ILE A 338 -4.14 2.41 17.57
N GLU A 339 -3.50 1.51 16.82
CA GLU A 339 -2.08 1.57 16.46
C GLU A 339 -1.86 2.19 15.07
N GLU A 340 -2.80 1.97 14.13
CA GLU A 340 -2.66 2.37 12.73
C GLU A 340 -3.87 3.17 12.23
N PHE A 341 -3.62 4.26 11.52
CA PHE A 341 -4.64 5.08 10.87
C PHE A 341 -4.28 5.33 9.39
N ASP A 342 -5.25 5.12 8.50
CA ASP A 342 -5.12 5.40 7.06
C ASP A 342 -6.32 6.23 6.58
N SER A 343 -6.08 7.25 5.75
CA SER A 343 -7.14 7.98 5.05
C SER A 343 -6.81 8.17 3.58
N ARG A 344 -7.74 7.81 2.69
CA ARG A 344 -7.61 7.93 1.23
C ARG A 344 -8.80 8.64 0.64
N PHE A 345 -8.54 9.81 0.05
CA PHE A 345 -9.54 10.66 -0.60
C PHE A 345 -10.67 11.14 0.32
N VAL A 346 -10.51 11.01 1.65
CA VAL A 346 -11.49 11.41 2.65
C VAL A 346 -10.86 12.42 3.61
N ASP A 347 -11.35 13.65 3.52
CA ASP A 347 -11.00 14.68 4.50
C ASP A 347 -11.55 14.28 5.88
N PHE A 348 -10.83 14.59 6.95
CA PHE A 348 -11.25 14.21 8.30
C PHE A 348 -10.98 15.32 9.31
N GLN A 349 -11.80 15.33 10.36
CA GLN A 349 -11.69 16.25 11.48
C GLN A 349 -11.48 15.45 12.76
N CYS A 350 -10.62 15.96 13.64
CA CYS A 350 -10.40 15.46 14.98
C CYS A 350 -10.75 16.53 16.01
N SER A 351 -11.26 16.11 17.16
CA SER A 351 -11.57 16.94 18.33
C SER A 351 -10.39 17.04 19.30
N GLU A 352 -9.59 15.97 19.38
CA GLU A 352 -8.54 15.76 20.38
C GLU A 352 -7.24 15.24 19.72
N GLU A 353 -6.15 15.24 20.49
CA GLU A 353 -4.86 14.64 20.13
C GLU A 353 -4.83 13.14 20.50
N PHE A 354 -4.39 12.29 19.57
CA PHE A 354 -4.34 10.84 19.69
C PHE A 354 -2.93 10.34 19.99
N ASN A 355 -2.79 9.68 21.14
CA ASN A 355 -1.50 9.25 21.67
C ASN A 355 -1.13 7.79 21.37
N THR A 356 -2.06 6.94 20.93
CA THR A 356 -1.79 5.52 20.71
C THR A 356 -1.38 5.20 19.27
N VAL A 357 -1.74 6.09 18.33
CA VAL A 357 -1.50 5.88 16.90
C VAL A 357 -0.01 6.03 16.60
N LYS A 358 0.57 4.96 16.05
CA LYS A 358 1.99 4.85 15.70
C LYS A 358 2.21 4.96 14.19
N LYS A 359 1.26 4.50 13.38
CA LYS A 359 1.37 4.51 11.92
C LYS A 359 0.26 5.34 11.30
N VAL A 360 0.64 6.29 10.45
CA VAL A 360 -0.30 7.20 9.78
C VAL A 360 0.00 7.26 8.29
N GLU A 361 -1.01 6.96 7.47
CA GLU A 361 -0.97 7.17 6.02
C GLU A 361 -2.11 8.09 5.58
N ILE A 362 -1.78 9.20 4.90
CA ILE A 362 -2.78 10.14 4.39
C ILE A 362 -2.53 10.35 2.89
N THR A 363 -3.52 10.01 2.07
CA THR A 363 -3.45 10.09 0.61
C THR A 363 -4.61 10.92 0.06
N ASN A 364 -4.33 12.01 -0.65
CA ASN A 364 -5.35 12.89 -1.27
C ASN A 364 -6.43 13.36 -0.27
N ALA A 365 -6.07 13.63 0.97
CA ALA A 365 -6.98 14.00 2.04
C ALA A 365 -6.42 15.15 2.87
N LYS A 366 -7.31 15.91 3.51
CA LYS A 366 -6.98 17.04 4.38
C LYS A 366 -7.48 16.84 5.80
N ILE A 367 -6.77 17.48 6.73
CA ILE A 367 -7.17 17.58 8.12
C ILE A 367 -8.01 18.86 8.29
N VAL A 368 -9.31 18.71 8.49
CA VAL A 368 -10.27 19.80 8.62
C VAL A 368 -10.20 20.41 10.01
N LYS A 369 -10.15 21.74 10.08
CA LYS A 369 -10.04 22.50 11.34
C LYS A 369 -11.39 22.69 12.01
N LYS A 370 -11.45 22.45 13.32
CA LYS A 370 -12.59 22.86 14.16
C LYS A 370 -12.59 24.39 14.28
N LYS A 371 -13.68 25.04 13.86
CA LYS A 371 -13.90 26.47 14.19
C LYS A 371 -14.30 26.55 15.66
N GLN A 372 -13.40 27.02 16.54
CA GLN A 372 -13.83 27.50 17.85
C GLN A 372 -14.61 28.80 17.65
N ILE A 373 -15.90 28.77 17.96
CA ILE A 373 -16.72 29.96 18.18
C ILE A 373 -16.91 30.03 19.69
N GLU A 374 -16.11 30.85 20.39
CA GLU A 374 -16.46 31.21 21.77
C GLU A 374 -17.74 32.06 21.72
N LEU A 375 -18.78 31.62 22.43
CA LEU A 375 -19.96 32.42 22.70
C LEU A 375 -19.52 33.62 23.55
N LEU A 376 -19.60 34.81 22.96
CA LEU A 376 -19.24 36.07 23.61
C LEU A 376 -20.21 36.40 24.74
N ASP A 377 -19.78 36.21 25.99
CA ASP A 377 -20.25 37.05 27.09
C ASP A 377 -19.44 38.35 27.07
N ASN A 378 -20.10 39.42 26.61
CA ASN A 378 -19.80 40.84 26.80
C ASN A 378 -18.41 41.20 27.35
N CYS A 379 -17.39 41.31 26.49
CA CYS A 379 -16.30 42.29 26.68
C CYS A 379 -15.43 42.42 25.41
N ASN A 380 -15.15 43.67 25.01
CA ASN A 380 -14.32 44.07 23.88
C ASN A 380 -12.88 43.51 23.97
N LYS A 381 -12.63 42.31 23.47
CA LYS A 381 -11.28 41.82 23.17
C LYS A 381 -11.20 41.26 21.74
N LYS A 382 -10.11 41.64 21.06
CA LYS A 382 -9.79 41.27 19.68
C LYS A 382 -9.84 39.76 19.48
N ARG A 383 -10.39 39.31 18.35
CA ARG A 383 -10.32 37.92 17.87
C ARG A 383 -8.85 37.49 17.82
N ILE A 384 -8.45 36.57 18.68
CA ILE A 384 -7.15 35.90 18.57
C ILE A 384 -7.37 34.70 17.66
N TRP A 385 -6.81 34.75 16.46
CA TRP A 385 -6.69 33.58 15.60
C TRP A 385 -5.52 32.75 16.16
N GLU A 386 -5.79 31.74 16.98
CA GLU A 386 -4.75 30.75 17.30
C GLU A 386 -4.55 29.85 16.09
N ASN A 387 -3.48 30.14 15.35
CA ASN A 387 -3.20 29.59 14.02
C ASN A 387 -2.22 28.41 14.06
N LYS A 388 -2.04 27.75 15.21
CA LYS A 388 -1.19 26.57 15.35
C LYS A 388 -2.06 25.32 15.21
N GLN A 389 -2.17 24.83 13.98
CA GLN A 389 -2.69 23.50 13.73
C GLN A 389 -1.66 22.50 14.23
N LEU A 390 -1.94 21.82 15.34
CA LEU A 390 -1.16 20.67 15.77
C LEU A 390 -1.66 19.44 15.00
N PHE A 391 -0.75 18.67 14.44
CA PHE A 391 -1.01 17.37 13.84
C PHE A 391 -1.53 16.42 14.92
N PRO A 392 -2.66 15.73 14.70
CA PRO A 392 -3.39 15.09 15.79
C PRO A 392 -2.76 13.80 16.32
N PHE A 393 -1.64 13.34 15.78
CA PHE A 393 -1.04 12.05 16.16
C PHE A 393 0.34 12.28 16.82
N ALA A 394 0.33 12.43 18.15
CA ALA A 394 1.50 12.84 18.95
C ALA A 394 2.69 11.87 18.89
N ASN A 395 2.37 10.57 18.87
CA ASN A 395 3.32 9.48 19.06
C ASN A 395 3.59 8.69 17.76
N VAL A 396 3.37 9.32 16.60
CA VAL A 396 3.62 8.68 15.32
C VAL A 396 5.09 8.25 15.17
N GLU A 397 5.27 6.98 14.80
CA GLU A 397 6.54 6.32 14.51
C GLU A 397 6.75 6.20 12.98
N GLU A 398 5.68 5.97 12.21
CA GLU A 398 5.71 5.92 10.75
C GLU A 398 4.70 6.90 10.15
N LEU A 399 5.18 7.86 9.35
CA LEU A 399 4.34 8.86 8.69
C LEU A 399 4.51 8.83 7.17
N LYS A 400 3.41 8.60 6.45
CA LYS A 400 3.36 8.67 4.98
C LYS A 400 2.30 9.66 4.52
N LEU A 401 2.73 10.66 3.75
CA LEU A 401 1.87 11.70 3.19
C LEU A 401 1.98 11.68 1.65
N VAL A 402 0.83 11.58 0.98
CA VAL A 402 0.74 11.53 -0.49
C VAL A 402 -0.28 12.56 -0.98
N ASN A 403 0.12 13.45 -1.88
CA ASN A 403 -0.72 14.55 -2.40
C ASN A 403 -1.33 15.39 -1.27
N PHE A 404 -0.56 15.64 -0.22
CA PHE A 404 -1.01 16.30 1.00
C PHE A 404 -0.61 17.78 1.01
N SER A 405 -1.50 18.63 1.53
CA SER A 405 -1.22 20.01 1.91
C SER A 405 -1.68 20.21 3.35
N ASP A 406 -1.07 21.16 4.08
CA ASP A 406 -1.58 21.68 5.37
C ASP A 406 -0.97 21.07 6.66
N VAL A 407 0.37 20.92 6.74
CA VAL A 407 1.08 20.71 8.03
C VAL A 407 2.00 21.91 8.31
N CYS A 408 1.84 22.57 9.46
CA CYS A 408 2.73 23.66 9.88
C CYS A 408 3.54 23.27 11.12
N TYR A 409 4.86 23.17 10.96
CA TYR A 409 5.88 23.02 12.00
C TYR A 409 5.56 21.98 13.09
N GLU A 410 5.78 20.70 12.77
CA GLU A 410 5.61 19.59 13.73
C GLU A 410 6.93 19.01 14.21
N GLN A 411 7.01 18.71 15.51
CA GLN A 411 8.14 18.01 16.11
C GLN A 411 7.73 16.60 16.57
N PHE A 412 8.00 15.61 15.71
CA PHE A 412 7.68 14.23 16.02
C PHE A 412 8.81 13.57 16.82
N LYS A 413 8.61 13.42 18.14
CA LYS A 413 9.64 12.86 19.04
C LYS A 413 9.93 11.38 18.82
N LYS A 414 8.96 10.61 18.30
CA LYS A 414 9.05 9.15 18.15
C LYS A 414 9.17 8.68 16.70
N LEU A 415 9.20 9.60 15.74
CA LEU A 415 9.24 9.27 14.31
C LEU A 415 10.49 8.44 13.99
N GLN A 416 10.31 7.37 13.25
CA GLN A 416 11.35 6.44 12.78
C GLN A 416 11.38 6.34 11.26
N GLN A 417 10.26 6.64 10.59
CA GLN A 417 10.15 6.63 9.13
C GLN A 417 9.26 7.77 8.64
N LEU A 418 9.72 8.46 7.59
CA LEU A 418 9.00 9.54 6.93
C LEU A 418 8.99 9.33 5.42
N SER A 419 7.81 9.41 4.81
CA SER A 419 7.65 9.31 3.36
C SER A 419 6.72 10.41 2.85
N LEU A 420 7.27 11.31 2.03
CA LEU A 420 6.57 12.46 1.46
C LEU A 420 6.55 12.35 -0.07
N PHE A 421 5.35 12.32 -0.66
CA PHE A 421 5.16 12.26 -2.11
C PHE A 421 4.17 13.32 -2.57
N ASN A 422 4.60 14.23 -3.46
CA ASN A 422 3.76 15.31 -3.97
C ASN A 422 3.12 16.17 -2.85
N VAL A 423 3.89 16.47 -1.81
CA VAL A 423 3.45 17.24 -0.64
C VAL A 423 3.73 18.73 -0.85
N LYS A 424 2.84 19.60 -0.36
CA LYS A 424 2.97 21.06 -0.52
C LYS A 424 2.74 21.81 0.79
N ASN A 425 3.47 22.91 0.99
CA ASN A 425 3.30 23.81 2.13
C ASN A 425 3.46 23.09 3.48
N VAL A 426 4.52 22.28 3.62
CA VAL A 426 4.77 21.48 4.83
C VAL A 426 6.09 21.85 5.48
N GLU A 427 6.06 22.04 6.80
CA GLU A 427 7.26 22.27 7.61
C GLU A 427 7.37 21.20 8.72
N LEU A 428 8.49 20.47 8.76
CA LEU A 428 8.70 19.33 9.67
C LEU A 428 10.07 19.37 10.36
N CYS A 429 10.10 18.93 11.62
CA CYS A 429 11.32 18.61 12.34
C CYS A 429 11.51 17.08 12.43
N ILE A 430 12.55 16.59 11.76
CA ILE A 430 12.93 15.18 11.71
C ILE A 430 13.95 14.91 12.80
N ASN A 431 13.63 14.00 13.71
CA ASN A 431 14.56 13.57 14.77
C ASN A 431 15.67 12.66 14.21
N LYS A 432 16.68 12.40 15.04
CA LYS A 432 17.84 11.58 14.67
C LYS A 432 17.53 10.12 14.32
N ASP A 433 16.45 9.56 14.85
CA ASP A 433 16.08 8.16 14.62
C ASP A 433 15.41 8.02 13.24
N CYS A 434 14.59 9.01 12.84
CA CYS A 434 13.95 9.07 11.53
C CYS A 434 14.91 9.44 10.39
N ALA A 435 15.99 10.18 10.66
CA ALA A 435 16.89 10.72 9.63
C ALA A 435 17.46 9.66 8.66
N LYS A 436 17.51 8.39 9.06
CA LYS A 436 17.96 7.26 8.23
C LYS A 436 16.93 6.78 7.21
N ASN A 437 15.64 7.07 7.45
CA ASN A 437 14.51 6.54 6.70
C ASN A 437 13.60 7.68 6.22
N VAL A 438 14.18 8.68 5.57
CA VAL A 438 13.45 9.79 4.96
C VAL A 438 13.39 9.59 3.45
N THR A 439 12.18 9.58 2.90
CA THR A 439 11.94 9.64 1.46
C THR A 439 11.11 10.87 1.15
N CYS A 440 11.59 11.69 0.22
CA CYS A 440 10.90 12.91 -0.19
C CYS A 440 11.05 13.07 -1.70
N THR A 441 9.92 13.12 -2.41
CA THR A 441 9.88 13.21 -3.87
C THR A 441 8.74 14.11 -4.32
N ASN A 442 9.00 14.97 -5.31
CA ASN A 442 8.00 15.86 -5.92
C ASN A 442 7.35 16.83 -4.91
N CYS A 443 8.05 17.26 -3.86
CA CYS A 443 7.47 18.07 -2.79
C CYS A 443 7.81 19.56 -2.97
N SER A 444 6.85 20.47 -2.81
CA SER A 444 7.05 21.91 -3.12
C SER A 444 6.75 22.85 -1.96
N ASN A 445 7.49 23.95 -1.83
CA ASN A 445 7.30 24.96 -0.79
C ASN A 445 7.29 24.34 0.62
N CYS A 446 8.30 23.54 0.92
CA CYS A 446 8.42 22.80 2.17
C CYS A 446 9.74 23.11 2.89
N ILE A 447 9.76 22.90 4.20
CA ILE A 447 10.93 23.12 5.07
C ILE A 447 11.16 21.84 5.87
N LEU A 448 12.35 21.24 5.75
CA LEU A 448 12.76 20.11 6.57
C LEU A 448 13.93 20.51 7.46
N ASN A 449 13.72 20.43 8.77
CA ASN A 449 14.76 20.55 9.78
C ASN A 449 15.17 19.14 10.22
N ILE A 450 16.37 18.69 9.85
CA ILE A 450 16.81 17.31 9.98
C ILE A 450 17.92 17.21 11.02
N ASP A 451 17.64 16.56 12.16
CA ASP A 451 18.69 16.15 13.09
C ASP A 451 19.49 14.99 12.49
N CYS A 452 20.71 15.28 12.06
CA CYS A 452 21.57 14.32 11.37
C CYS A 452 22.62 13.68 12.28
N GLU A 453 22.47 13.72 13.62
CA GLU A 453 23.42 13.13 14.57
C GLU A 453 23.77 11.66 14.24
N SER A 454 22.81 10.90 13.68
CA SER A 454 22.96 9.47 13.41
C SER A 454 23.03 9.08 11.92
N CYS A 455 22.90 10.03 10.99
CA CYS A 455 22.85 9.79 9.55
C CYS A 455 23.61 10.87 8.78
N GLU A 456 24.44 10.47 7.82
CA GLU A 456 25.36 11.38 7.12
C GLU A 456 25.02 11.56 5.63
N THR A 457 24.11 10.77 5.06
CA THR A 457 23.85 10.76 3.62
C THR A 457 22.38 10.98 3.32
N PHE A 458 22.09 11.90 2.40
CA PHE A 458 20.73 12.26 2.01
C PHE A 458 20.61 12.47 0.50
N GLU A 459 19.47 12.06 -0.06
CA GLU A 459 19.13 12.27 -1.46
C GLU A 459 17.70 12.80 -1.57
N PHE A 460 17.53 13.86 -2.36
CA PHE A 460 16.25 14.53 -2.59
C PHE A 460 16.05 14.80 -4.08
N ASP A 461 14.86 14.52 -4.58
CA ASP A 461 14.51 14.67 -5.99
C ASP A 461 13.21 15.44 -6.19
N MET A 462 13.18 16.29 -7.21
CA MET A 462 12.02 17.09 -7.62
C MET A 462 11.44 17.92 -6.47
N CYS A 463 12.29 18.68 -5.77
CA CYS A 463 11.86 19.44 -4.58
C CYS A 463 11.92 20.95 -4.82
N PRO A 464 10.94 21.59 -5.52
CA PRO A 464 10.98 23.03 -5.76
C PRO A 464 10.60 23.89 -4.54
N ASP A 465 11.16 25.10 -4.47
CA ASP A 465 10.98 26.07 -3.38
C ASP A 465 11.22 25.46 -1.99
N PHE A 466 12.16 24.52 -1.89
CA PHE A 466 12.37 23.69 -0.71
C PHE A 466 13.51 24.22 0.16
N SER A 467 13.38 24.11 1.48
CA SER A 467 14.44 24.46 2.44
C SER A 467 14.94 23.23 3.18
N PHE A 468 16.19 22.84 2.95
CA PHE A 468 16.87 21.75 3.63
C PHE A 468 17.74 22.31 4.74
N ASN A 469 17.40 22.07 6.01
CA ASN A 469 18.14 22.55 7.16
C ASN A 469 18.69 21.34 7.95
N PHE A 470 20.01 21.20 8.00
CA PHE A 470 20.67 20.10 8.73
C PHE A 470 21.16 20.57 10.09
N LEU A 471 20.66 19.92 11.15
CA LEU A 471 20.94 20.25 12.54
C LEU A 471 21.85 19.19 13.18
N ASN A 472 22.53 19.55 14.27
CA ASN A 472 23.35 18.62 15.06
C ASN A 472 24.39 17.84 14.23
N THR A 473 25.00 18.50 13.24
CA THR A 473 26.07 17.98 12.37
C THR A 473 27.40 17.77 13.12
N LYS A 474 27.39 17.02 14.22
CA LYS A 474 28.62 16.69 14.98
C LYS A 474 29.64 15.95 14.12
N ASN A 475 29.18 15.22 13.11
CA ASN A 475 30.03 14.60 12.11
C ASN A 475 30.23 15.51 10.91
N LYS A 476 31.48 15.86 10.64
CA LYS A 476 31.95 16.58 9.43
C LYS A 476 31.71 15.81 8.12
N ASN A 477 30.94 14.73 8.12
CA ASN A 477 30.81 13.81 6.99
C ASN A 477 29.52 13.97 6.18
N LEU A 478 28.71 15.00 6.46
CA LEU A 478 27.45 15.25 5.75
C LEU A 478 27.65 15.26 4.22
N SER A 479 26.88 14.41 3.55
CA SER A 479 26.90 14.14 2.10
C SER A 479 25.47 14.25 1.56
N VAL A 480 25.20 15.25 0.72
CA VAL A 480 23.84 15.54 0.24
C VAL A 480 23.80 15.58 -1.28
N LYS A 481 22.81 14.90 -1.86
CA LYS A 481 22.49 14.94 -3.30
C LYS A 481 21.10 15.53 -3.53
N ILE A 482 21.02 16.54 -4.40
CA ILE A 482 19.78 17.22 -4.76
C ILE A 482 19.66 17.22 -6.28
N THR A 483 18.53 16.75 -6.80
CA THR A 483 18.21 16.68 -8.22
C THR A 483 16.91 17.42 -8.52
N ASN A 484 16.79 17.98 -9.72
CA ASN A 484 15.55 18.55 -10.27
C ASN A 484 14.85 19.60 -9.37
N SER A 485 15.61 20.44 -8.66
CA SER A 485 15.06 21.34 -7.63
C SER A 485 15.18 22.82 -8.04
N LEU A 486 14.04 23.53 -8.07
CA LEU A 486 13.97 24.94 -8.43
C LEU A 486 13.93 25.83 -7.17
N ASN A 487 14.63 26.96 -7.15
CA ASN A 487 14.63 27.98 -6.09
C ASN A 487 14.83 27.42 -4.66
N SER A 488 15.53 26.30 -4.54
CA SER A 488 15.68 25.60 -3.26
C SER A 488 16.93 26.06 -2.53
N LYS A 489 16.95 25.87 -1.21
CA LYS A 489 18.07 26.27 -0.38
C LYS A 489 18.52 25.18 0.59
N ILE A 490 19.81 25.16 0.88
CA ILE A 490 20.41 24.29 1.88
C ILE A 490 21.14 25.10 2.95
N SER A 491 20.96 24.71 4.21
CA SER A 491 21.68 25.23 5.36
C SER A 491 22.10 24.10 6.32
N SER A 492 23.14 24.35 7.11
CA SER A 492 23.69 23.41 8.10
C SER A 492 24.16 24.18 9.33
N ASP A 493 23.98 23.62 10.52
CA ASP A 493 24.46 24.20 11.78
C ASP A 493 25.98 24.30 11.85
N THR A 494 26.70 23.48 11.08
CA THR A 494 28.15 23.58 10.94
C THR A 494 28.53 24.15 9.58
N ASP A 495 29.57 24.99 9.58
CA ASP A 495 30.18 25.54 8.38
C ASP A 495 30.91 24.51 7.51
N PHE A 496 30.76 23.18 7.72
CA PHE A 496 31.47 22.15 6.95
C PHE A 496 30.55 21.04 6.43
N MET A 497 30.68 20.72 5.14
CA MET A 497 30.07 19.55 4.48
C MET A 497 31.13 18.72 3.76
N LYS A 498 31.02 17.39 3.79
CA LYS A 498 31.93 16.51 3.06
C LYS A 498 31.60 16.48 1.57
N PHE A 499 30.32 16.40 1.23
CA PHE A 499 29.89 16.33 -0.15
C PHE A 499 28.56 17.06 -0.35
N LEU A 500 28.48 17.87 -1.40
CA LEU A 500 27.23 18.43 -1.89
C LEU A 500 27.20 18.27 -3.39
N SER A 501 26.12 17.68 -3.91
CA SER A 501 25.89 17.60 -5.34
C SER A 501 24.53 18.12 -5.74
N VAL A 502 24.51 19.03 -6.71
CA VAL A 502 23.32 19.71 -7.23
C VAL A 502 23.23 19.46 -8.74
N TYR A 503 22.16 18.80 -9.16
CA TYR A 503 21.92 18.39 -10.56
C TYR A 503 20.59 18.93 -11.06
N ASP A 504 20.54 19.39 -12.31
CA ASP A 504 19.33 19.83 -13.00
C ASP A 504 18.47 20.80 -12.16
N SER A 505 19.12 21.72 -11.44
CA SER A 505 18.49 22.58 -10.44
C SER A 505 18.75 24.06 -10.73
N SER A 506 17.75 24.91 -10.58
CA SER A 506 17.85 26.33 -10.95
C SER A 506 17.68 27.25 -9.74
N ASN A 507 18.45 28.34 -9.69
CA ASN A 507 18.46 29.32 -8.60
C ASN A 507 18.70 28.71 -7.21
N PHE A 508 19.54 27.67 -7.13
CA PHE A 508 19.82 26.99 -5.87
C PHE A 508 20.66 27.88 -4.94
N GLU A 509 20.29 27.95 -3.66
CA GLU A 509 20.95 28.79 -2.65
C GLU A 509 21.68 27.91 -1.62
N ILE A 510 22.99 28.13 -1.49
CA ILE A 510 23.80 27.52 -0.44
C ILE A 510 24.03 28.59 0.63
N ALA A 511 23.81 28.25 1.91
CA ALA A 511 24.06 29.16 3.01
C ALA A 511 25.49 29.72 2.97
N LYS A 512 25.64 31.02 3.28
CA LYS A 512 26.93 31.72 3.22
C LYS A 512 27.94 31.10 4.19
N ASN A 513 29.23 31.17 3.83
CA ASN A 513 30.36 30.68 4.61
C ASN A 513 30.38 29.16 4.81
N THR A 514 29.60 28.40 4.04
CA THR A 514 29.68 26.94 4.03
C THR A 514 30.98 26.50 3.35
N LYS A 515 31.80 25.73 4.06
CA LYS A 515 32.99 25.04 3.54
C LYS A 515 32.59 23.63 3.08
N ILE A 516 32.97 23.26 1.87
CA ILE A 516 32.57 21.99 1.27
C ILE A 516 33.83 21.26 0.82
N LYS A 517 34.04 20.02 1.27
CA LYS A 517 35.20 19.25 0.80
C LYS A 517 35.08 18.95 -0.69
N LYS A 518 33.93 18.45 -1.15
CA LYS A 518 33.65 18.23 -2.58
C LYS A 518 32.29 18.78 -2.99
N LEU A 519 32.30 19.73 -3.91
CA LEU A 519 31.12 20.35 -4.50
C LEU A 519 30.98 19.90 -5.96
N ALA A 520 29.84 19.31 -6.31
CA ALA A 520 29.51 18.94 -7.68
C ALA A 520 28.26 19.71 -8.15
N ILE A 521 28.37 20.43 -9.26
CA ILE A 521 27.26 21.17 -9.86
C ILE A 521 27.16 20.80 -11.33
N SER A 522 26.01 20.29 -11.74
CA SER A 522 25.76 19.88 -13.13
C SER A 522 24.45 20.43 -13.65
N ASN A 523 24.48 21.03 -14.85
CA ASN A 523 23.29 21.58 -15.52
C ASN A 523 22.40 22.41 -14.56
N SER A 524 23.03 23.24 -13.74
CA SER A 524 22.38 23.93 -12.62
C SER A 524 22.84 25.38 -12.49
N THR A 525 22.00 26.25 -11.92
CA THR A 525 22.35 27.64 -11.61
C THR A 525 22.27 27.92 -10.11
N LEU A 526 23.26 28.66 -9.58
CA LEU A 526 23.28 29.12 -8.18
C LEU A 526 22.87 30.60 -8.06
N LYS A 527 22.31 30.98 -6.91
CA LYS A 527 21.90 32.37 -6.64
C LYS A 527 23.12 33.27 -6.35
N LYS A 528 23.26 34.42 -7.04
CA LYS A 528 24.41 35.38 -7.10
C LYS A 528 25.10 35.90 -5.80
N LYS A 529 24.91 35.32 -4.61
CA LYS A 529 25.52 35.80 -3.34
C LYS A 529 26.11 34.67 -2.49
N VAL A 530 26.92 33.80 -3.09
CA VAL A 530 27.38 32.59 -2.42
C VAL A 530 28.83 32.75 -1.93
N GLY A 531 29.01 33.02 -0.64
CA GLY A 531 30.33 32.95 0.00
C GLY A 531 30.75 31.51 0.30
N VAL A 532 30.72 30.61 -0.69
CA VAL A 532 31.06 29.19 -0.52
C VAL A 532 32.54 28.96 -0.82
N GLU A 533 33.19 28.17 0.04
CA GLU A 533 34.56 27.69 -0.14
C GLU A 533 34.52 26.19 -0.41
N ALA A 534 35.22 25.71 -1.45
CA ALA A 534 35.29 24.29 -1.78
C ALA A 534 36.74 23.80 -2.00
N GLU A 535 37.10 22.63 -1.46
CA GLU A 535 38.43 22.01 -1.69
C GLU A 535 38.51 21.29 -3.04
N GLU A 536 37.47 20.55 -3.40
CA GLU A 536 37.32 19.86 -4.68
C GLU A 536 36.04 20.34 -5.36
N VAL A 537 36.14 20.65 -6.65
CA VAL A 537 35.04 21.19 -7.44
C VAL A 537 34.88 20.39 -8.72
N VAL A 538 33.64 19.97 -9.00
CA VAL A 538 33.23 19.32 -10.24
C VAL A 538 32.11 20.13 -10.87
N PHE A 539 32.34 20.67 -12.06
CA PHE A 539 31.35 21.41 -12.82
C PHE A 539 31.09 20.75 -14.16
N GLU A 540 29.82 20.54 -14.47
CA GLU A 540 29.38 19.89 -15.69
C GLU A 540 28.27 20.70 -16.35
N ALA A 541 28.38 21.00 -17.65
CA ALA A 541 27.32 21.68 -18.42
C ALA A 541 26.74 22.95 -17.77
N LEU A 542 27.59 23.80 -17.17
CA LEU A 542 27.15 25.06 -16.57
C LEU A 542 26.79 26.08 -17.66
N SER A 543 25.66 26.78 -17.48
CA SER A 543 25.20 27.86 -18.36
C SER A 543 25.51 29.26 -17.83
N GLU A 544 25.76 29.41 -16.53
CA GLU A 544 26.00 30.70 -15.87
C GLU A 544 27.17 30.64 -14.88
N CYS A 545 27.80 31.80 -14.65
CA CYS A 545 28.91 31.92 -13.71
C CYS A 545 28.49 31.67 -12.26
N VAL A 546 29.24 30.81 -11.58
CA VAL A 546 29.02 30.45 -10.19
C VAL A 546 29.98 31.26 -9.32
N ASP A 547 29.43 32.13 -8.48
CA ASP A 547 30.19 32.95 -7.54
C ASP A 547 30.73 32.05 -6.40
N ILE A 548 31.89 31.44 -6.60
CA ILE A 548 32.60 30.59 -5.62
C ILE A 548 33.98 31.18 -5.32
N ASN A 549 34.37 31.13 -4.05
CA ASN A 549 35.72 31.48 -3.63
C ASN A 549 36.69 30.31 -3.87
N PHE A 550 37.49 30.41 -4.94
CA PHE A 550 38.44 29.37 -5.35
C PHE A 550 39.80 29.42 -4.63
N THR A 551 40.03 30.37 -3.71
CA THR A 551 41.34 30.53 -3.02
C THR A 551 41.76 29.30 -2.21
N CYS A 552 40.79 28.50 -1.75
CA CYS A 552 41.02 27.26 -0.99
C CYS A 552 40.91 25.98 -1.84
N THR A 553 40.57 26.08 -3.13
CA THR A 553 40.34 24.93 -4.02
C THR A 553 41.65 24.26 -4.41
N LYS A 554 41.75 22.94 -4.19
CA LYS A 554 42.89 22.09 -4.53
C LYS A 554 42.68 21.32 -5.84
N SER A 555 41.45 20.95 -6.15
CA SER A 555 41.14 20.18 -7.36
C SER A 555 39.91 20.73 -8.09
N VAL A 556 40.03 20.85 -9.41
CA VAL A 556 38.96 21.32 -10.32
C VAL A 556 38.79 20.34 -11.46
N LEU A 557 37.55 19.91 -11.69
CA LEU A 557 37.12 19.20 -12.90
C LEU A 557 36.04 20.03 -13.62
N LEU A 558 36.28 20.33 -14.89
CA LEU A 558 35.31 20.99 -15.78
C LEU A 558 34.96 20.05 -16.93
N PHE A 559 33.68 19.89 -17.21
CA PHE A 559 33.18 19.04 -18.28
C PHE A 559 32.09 19.74 -19.10
N ASN A 560 32.26 19.79 -20.42
CA ASN A 560 31.27 20.30 -21.36
C ASN A 560 30.73 21.71 -21.03
N ILE A 561 31.62 22.65 -20.70
CA ILE A 561 31.29 24.05 -20.41
C ILE A 561 31.84 24.93 -21.54
N GLU A 562 31.17 26.03 -21.87
CA GLU A 562 31.60 26.97 -22.93
C GLU A 562 31.51 28.44 -22.44
N ASN A 563 32.40 29.31 -22.94
CA ASN A 563 32.38 30.77 -22.76
C ASN A 563 32.38 31.24 -21.29
N PHE A 564 33.39 30.84 -20.52
CA PHE A 564 33.42 31.09 -19.08
C PHE A 564 34.72 31.75 -18.62
N ILE A 565 34.60 32.73 -17.73
CA ILE A 565 35.75 33.43 -17.13
C ILE A 565 35.70 33.27 -15.61
N PHE A 566 36.76 32.72 -15.03
CA PHE A 566 36.92 32.67 -13.58
C PHE A 566 37.67 33.92 -13.11
N SER A 567 36.97 34.83 -12.42
CA SER A 567 37.54 36.12 -11.97
C SER A 567 38.45 36.01 -10.74
N ASN A 568 38.47 34.85 -10.06
CA ASN A 568 39.16 34.65 -8.78
C ASN A 568 40.46 33.86 -8.96
N THR A 569 41.45 34.10 -8.11
CA THR A 569 42.74 33.39 -8.15
C THR A 569 42.68 32.01 -7.49
N PHE A 570 43.22 31.01 -8.17
CA PHE A 570 43.29 29.61 -7.73
C PHE A 570 44.57 29.34 -6.90
N ASP A 571 44.72 29.99 -5.76
CA ASP A 571 45.99 30.05 -5.01
C ASP A 571 46.51 28.70 -4.46
N LYS A 572 45.61 27.73 -4.26
CA LYS A 572 45.93 26.40 -3.71
C LYS A 572 45.68 25.25 -4.69
N CYS A 573 45.38 25.55 -5.96
CA CYS A 573 44.97 24.52 -6.91
C CYS A 573 46.17 23.68 -7.37
N GLU A 574 46.07 22.36 -7.17
CA GLU A 574 47.10 21.36 -7.48
C GLU A 574 46.71 20.50 -8.69
N ILE A 575 45.41 20.28 -8.91
CA ILE A 575 44.89 19.38 -9.96
C ILE A 575 43.82 20.09 -10.78
N ILE A 576 44.01 20.18 -12.09
CA ILE A 576 43.02 20.72 -13.02
C ILE A 576 42.77 19.70 -14.14
N LYS A 577 41.50 19.35 -14.35
CA LYS A 577 41.03 18.49 -15.44
C LYS A 577 39.94 19.21 -16.24
N ILE A 578 40.15 19.36 -17.54
CA ILE A 578 39.24 20.09 -18.45
C ILE A 578 38.90 19.19 -19.62
N GLU A 579 37.63 18.83 -19.77
CA GLU A 579 37.16 17.90 -20.80
C GLU A 579 36.04 18.53 -21.62
N TYR A 580 36.17 18.49 -22.96
CA TYR A 580 35.15 18.98 -23.90
C TYR A 580 34.71 20.44 -23.67
N CYS A 581 35.61 21.31 -23.18
CA CYS A 581 35.29 22.70 -22.90
C CYS A 581 35.81 23.66 -23.99
N ARG A 582 35.22 24.85 -24.11
CA ARG A 582 35.66 25.89 -25.07
C ARG A 582 35.65 27.30 -24.49
N ASP A 583 36.62 28.11 -24.90
CA ASP A 583 36.68 29.55 -24.60
C ASP A 583 36.73 29.84 -23.08
N PHE A 584 37.85 29.46 -22.46
CA PHE A 584 38.10 29.62 -21.01
C PHE A 584 39.32 30.46 -20.73
N ASP A 585 39.17 31.37 -19.76
CA ASP A 585 40.29 32.10 -19.18
C ASP A 585 40.45 31.72 -17.70
N PHE A 586 41.64 31.24 -17.35
CA PHE A 586 42.05 31.06 -15.96
C PHE A 586 43.09 32.10 -15.57
N ILE A 587 42.93 32.68 -14.37
CA ILE A 587 43.87 33.64 -13.79
C ILE A 587 44.47 33.05 -12.52
N PHE A 588 45.79 32.91 -12.49
CA PHE A 588 46.58 32.46 -11.35
C PHE A 588 47.53 33.56 -10.91
N GLY A 589 47.74 33.68 -9.59
CA GLY A 589 48.88 34.43 -9.04
C GLY A 589 50.17 33.63 -9.20
N ASP A 590 50.54 32.90 -8.14
CA ASP A 590 51.60 31.88 -8.17
C ASP A 590 50.98 30.48 -8.22
N SER A 591 51.14 29.78 -9.34
CA SER A 591 50.52 28.47 -9.56
C SER A 591 51.16 27.37 -8.71
N LYS A 592 50.31 26.53 -8.09
CA LYS A 592 50.69 25.29 -7.40
C LYS A 592 50.29 24.03 -8.17
N ILE A 593 49.90 24.17 -9.44
CA ILE A 593 49.41 23.05 -10.24
C ILE A 593 50.52 22.01 -10.41
N GLN A 594 50.21 20.77 -10.04
CA GLN A 594 51.07 19.60 -10.22
C GLN A 594 50.56 18.69 -11.33
N LYS A 595 49.23 18.69 -11.57
CA LYS A 595 48.58 17.86 -12.59
C LYS A 595 47.60 18.71 -13.41
N LEU A 596 47.82 18.73 -14.72
CA LEU A 596 46.95 19.39 -15.69
C LEU A 596 46.58 18.39 -16.78
N ALA A 597 45.28 18.19 -17.02
CA ALA A 597 44.77 17.39 -18.12
C ALA A 597 43.74 18.19 -18.92
N ILE A 598 43.98 18.33 -20.22
CA ILE A 598 43.09 19.02 -21.16
C ILE A 598 42.75 18.04 -22.28
N ILE A 599 41.48 17.64 -22.37
CA ILE A 599 41.02 16.57 -23.26
C ILE A 599 39.93 17.13 -24.16
N SER A 600 40.14 17.11 -25.47
CA SER A 600 39.14 17.50 -26.47
C SER A 600 38.56 18.92 -26.28
N SER A 601 39.35 19.82 -25.69
CA SER A 601 38.98 21.21 -25.38
C SER A 601 39.69 22.21 -26.30
N LYS A 602 39.12 23.39 -26.52
CA LYS A 602 39.69 24.44 -27.41
C LYS A 602 39.70 25.81 -26.74
N ALA A 603 40.61 26.68 -27.15
CA ALA A 603 40.69 28.07 -26.68
C ALA A 603 40.69 28.19 -25.14
N ILE A 604 41.61 27.47 -24.48
CA ILE A 604 41.81 27.53 -23.04
C ILE A 604 43.08 28.35 -22.78
N ASP A 605 42.95 29.51 -22.14
CA ASP A 605 44.04 30.42 -21.81
C ASP A 605 44.35 30.38 -20.30
N PHE A 606 45.64 30.29 -19.98
CA PHE A 606 46.16 30.22 -18.62
C PHE A 606 47.08 31.42 -18.39
N LYS A 607 46.63 32.38 -17.58
CA LYS A 607 47.37 33.60 -17.24
C LYS A 607 47.92 33.50 -15.81
N GLY A 608 49.22 33.66 -15.62
CA GLY A 608 49.85 33.59 -14.28
C GLY A 608 51.29 33.07 -14.28
N ASN A 609 51.85 32.86 -13.09
CA ASN A 609 53.20 32.32 -12.90
C ASN A 609 53.17 30.78 -12.74
N PHE A 610 53.79 30.04 -13.66
CA PHE A 610 53.69 28.58 -13.77
C PHE A 610 55.03 27.82 -13.61
N ASN A 611 56.01 28.44 -12.95
CA ASN A 611 57.37 27.89 -12.82
C ASN A 611 57.45 26.49 -12.15
N SER A 612 56.36 26.01 -11.54
CA SER A 612 56.21 24.71 -10.86
C SER A 612 55.72 23.56 -11.76
N LEU A 613 55.21 23.83 -12.97
CA LEU A 613 54.66 22.81 -13.88
C LEU A 613 55.79 22.05 -14.60
N GLN A 614 55.82 20.72 -14.42
CA GLN A 614 56.66 19.83 -15.24
C GLN A 614 55.84 19.23 -16.38
N LYS A 615 56.37 19.31 -17.60
CA LYS A 615 55.76 18.69 -18.79
C LYS A 615 55.99 17.18 -18.71
N VAL A 616 54.91 16.40 -18.66
CA VAL A 616 54.92 14.93 -18.76
C VAL A 616 54.38 14.51 -20.11
#